data_AF-A0A553SSX8-F1
#
_entry.id   AF-A0A553SSX8-F1
#
_cell.length_a   1.000
_cell.length_b   1.000
_cell.length_c   1.000
_cell.angle_alpha   90.00
_cell.angle_beta   90.00
_cell.angle_gamma   90.00
#
_symmetry.space_group_name_H-M   'P 1'
#
loop_
_entity.id
_entity.type
_entity.pdbx_description
1 polymer ?
#
loop_
_entity_poly.entity_id
_entity_poly.type
_entity_poly.pdbx_seq_one_letter_code
_entity_poly.pdbx_strand_id
1 'polypeptide(L)'
;MVQSINTKVDFVTDATSHMGISVYGKIMIGDKGFEFFNTRDARKFIQIPWEEVDIVTASVMFKGKWIPRYAVQTKRNGKYIFSSKDPKKVLREVRNYIDASKMVQSLSFFDVVKRGVRGKIKK
;
A
#
# COMPACT_ATOMS: atom_id res chain seq x y z
N MET A 1 17.22 18.97 2.85
CA MET A 1 15.75 19.03 2.81
C MET A 1 15.29 18.01 1.79
N VAL A 2 14.43 17.06 2.15
CA VAL A 2 13.86 16.13 1.15
C VAL A 2 12.76 16.87 0.41
N GLN A 3 12.76 16.79 -0.91
CA GLN A 3 11.75 17.43 -1.74
C GLN A 3 10.71 16.39 -2.15
N SER A 4 9.43 16.72 -1.97
CA SER A 4 8.33 15.92 -2.48
C SER A 4 8.33 15.96 -4.01
N ILE A 5 7.98 14.84 -4.64
CA ILE A 5 7.75 14.81 -6.09
C ILE A 5 6.39 15.42 -6.47
N ASN A 6 5.46 15.51 -5.51
CA ASN A 6 4.15 16.08 -5.73
C ASN A 6 4.23 17.61 -5.72
N THR A 7 3.58 18.23 -6.71
CA THR A 7 3.41 19.70 -6.74
C THR A 7 2.15 20.11 -5.98
N LYS A 8 1.18 19.19 -5.88
CA LYS A 8 -0.07 19.33 -5.15
C LYS A 8 -0.32 18.09 -4.30
N VAL A 9 -0.71 18.32 -3.04
CA VAL A 9 -1.05 17.25 -2.09
C VAL A 9 -2.57 17.20 -1.93
N ASP A 10 -3.18 16.04 -2.21
CA ASP A 10 -4.63 15.85 -2.05
C ASP A 10 -4.96 15.17 -0.73
N PHE A 11 -4.09 14.29 -0.24
CA PHE A 11 -4.34 13.54 0.99
C PHE A 11 -3.08 13.18 1.75
N VAL A 12 -3.17 13.30 3.08
CA VAL A 12 -2.12 12.91 4.02
C VAL A 12 -2.74 12.10 5.16
N THR A 13 -2.10 11.01 5.56
CA THR A 13 -2.52 10.21 6.72
C THR A 13 -1.32 9.58 7.42
N ASP A 14 -1.48 9.29 8.72
CA ASP A 14 -0.47 8.55 9.47
C ASP A 14 -0.46 7.08 9.03
N ALA A 15 0.74 6.54 8.88
CA ALA A 15 0.96 5.23 8.30
C ALA A 15 2.19 4.53 8.90
N THR A 16 2.27 3.24 8.64
CA THR A 16 3.44 2.41 8.92
C THR A 16 3.91 1.77 7.62
N SER A 17 5.20 1.90 7.31
CA SER A 17 5.85 1.14 6.24
C SER A 17 6.43 -0.15 6.81
N HIS A 18 6.27 -1.26 6.09
CA HIS A 18 6.74 -2.59 6.48
C HIS A 18 7.91 -3.09 5.60
N MET A 19 8.75 -2.17 5.11
CA MET A 19 9.95 -2.48 4.32
C MET A 19 11.10 -2.96 5.21
N GLY A 20 11.02 -4.20 5.68
CA GLY A 20 11.93 -4.78 6.66
C GLY A 20 11.46 -4.50 8.09
N ILE A 21 12.06 -3.49 8.76
CA ILE A 21 11.62 -3.04 10.08
C ILE A 21 10.39 -2.14 9.90
N SER A 22 9.35 -2.38 10.70
CA SER A 22 8.16 -1.53 10.65
C SER A 22 8.47 -0.15 11.19
N VAL A 23 8.23 0.88 10.37
CA VAL A 23 8.53 2.27 10.71
C VAL A 23 7.29 3.15 10.56
N TYR A 24 7.07 4.02 11.54
CA TYR A 24 6.00 4.99 11.52
C TYR A 24 6.36 6.20 10.65
N GLY A 25 5.35 6.73 9.98
CA GLY A 25 5.50 7.84 9.06
C GLY A 25 4.15 8.40 8.65
N LYS A 26 4.18 9.21 7.60
CA LYS A 26 3.00 9.74 6.94
C LYS A 26 3.01 9.33 5.47
N ILE A 27 1.87 8.89 4.99
CA ILE A 27 1.63 8.75 3.56
C ILE A 27 1.12 10.08 3.04
N MET A 28 1.62 10.47 1.87
CA MET A 28 1.20 11.63 1.12
C MET A 28 0.84 11.20 -0.29
N ILE A 29 -0.35 11.58 -0.74
CA ILE A 29 -0.87 11.30 -2.07
C ILE A 29 -1.06 12.63 -2.76
N GLY A 30 -0.53 12.75 -3.97
CA GLY A 30 -0.63 13.96 -4.77
C GLY A 30 -0.66 13.69 -6.25
N ASP A 31 -0.48 14.76 -7.01
CA ASP A 31 -0.63 14.77 -8.47
C ASP A 31 0.41 13.93 -9.22
N LYS A 32 1.60 13.70 -8.64
CA LYS A 32 2.71 12.98 -9.29
C LYS A 32 2.93 11.57 -8.76
N GLY A 33 2.59 11.30 -7.51
CA GLY A 33 2.81 9.98 -6.94
C GLY A 33 2.31 9.75 -5.53
N PHE A 34 2.58 8.53 -5.08
CA PHE A 34 2.41 8.08 -3.72
C PHE A 34 3.74 8.22 -2.98
N GLU A 35 3.74 8.87 -1.84
CA GLU A 35 4.93 9.09 -1.03
C GLU A 35 4.73 8.63 0.42
N PHE A 36 5.81 8.23 1.06
CA PHE A 36 5.87 7.96 2.48
C PHE A 36 7.10 8.64 3.09
N PHE A 37 6.89 9.38 4.18
CA PHE A 37 7.94 10.05 4.93
C PHE A 37 7.99 9.52 6.36
N ASN A 38 9.17 9.10 6.80
CA ASN A 38 9.37 8.60 8.17
C ASN A 38 9.29 9.76 9.18
N THR A 39 8.59 9.55 10.29
CA THR A 39 8.40 10.59 11.32
C THR A 39 9.68 10.93 12.09
N ARG A 40 10.61 9.97 12.20
CA ARG A 40 11.87 10.13 12.96
C ARG A 40 13.04 10.66 12.13
N ASP A 41 13.10 10.31 10.84
CA ASP A 41 14.16 10.77 9.93
C ASP A 41 13.60 11.07 8.54
N ALA A 42 13.47 12.35 8.19
CA ALA A 42 12.93 12.79 6.91
C ALA A 42 13.77 12.35 5.70
N ARG A 43 15.04 11.94 5.88
CA ARG A 43 15.87 11.39 4.80
C ARG A 43 15.49 9.94 4.45
N LYS A 44 14.69 9.29 5.31
CA LYS A 44 14.11 7.97 5.05
C LYS A 44 12.71 8.15 4.49
N PHE A 45 12.63 8.13 3.18
CA PHE A 45 11.38 8.31 2.44
C PHE A 45 11.24 7.27 1.34
N ILE A 46 10.02 7.10 0.87
CA ILE A 46 9.68 6.29 -0.29
C ILE A 46 8.87 7.19 -1.20
N GLN A 47 9.26 7.29 -2.47
CA GLN A 47 8.54 8.04 -3.50
C GLN A 47 8.25 7.09 -4.64
N ILE A 48 6.97 6.97 -5.00
CA ILE A 48 6.49 6.08 -6.05
C ILE A 48 5.69 6.94 -7.03
N PRO A 49 6.30 7.39 -8.13
CA PRO A 49 5.58 8.05 -9.21
C PRO A 49 4.45 7.17 -9.72
N TRP A 50 3.31 7.77 -10.12
CA TRP A 50 2.17 7.00 -10.62
C TRP A 50 2.52 6.14 -11.84
N GLU A 51 3.45 6.61 -12.68
CA GLU A 51 3.97 5.88 -13.85
C GLU A 51 4.71 4.59 -13.49
N GLU A 52 5.31 4.52 -12.30
CA GLU A 52 6.01 3.33 -11.80
C GLU A 52 5.07 2.34 -11.11
N VAL A 53 3.83 2.75 -10.79
CA VAL A 53 2.83 1.86 -10.19
C VAL A 53 2.35 0.84 -11.21
N ASP A 54 2.65 -0.43 -10.90
CA ASP A 54 2.19 -1.57 -11.68
C ASP A 54 0.84 -2.05 -11.14
N ILE A 55 0.81 -2.48 -9.87
CA ILE A 55 -0.37 -3.06 -9.23
C ILE A 55 -0.47 -2.55 -7.78
N VAL A 56 -1.67 -2.22 -7.34
CA VAL A 56 -1.99 -1.96 -5.93
C VAL A 56 -2.80 -3.12 -5.39
N THR A 57 -2.27 -3.81 -4.39
CA THR A 57 -2.93 -4.92 -3.73
C THR A 57 -3.45 -4.52 -2.35
N ALA A 58 -4.71 -4.80 -2.01
CA ALA A 58 -5.23 -4.60 -0.66
C ALA A 58 -5.68 -5.91 -0.01
N SER A 59 -5.25 -6.16 1.24
CA SER A 59 -5.80 -7.26 2.03
C SER A 59 -7.13 -6.84 2.62
N VAL A 60 -8.21 -7.46 2.16
CA VAL A 60 -9.56 -7.12 2.59
C VAL A 60 -10.13 -8.23 3.46
N MET A 61 -10.46 -7.89 4.69
CA MET A 61 -11.06 -8.79 5.69
C MET A 61 -12.50 -8.39 6.00
N PHE A 62 -13.23 -9.33 6.62
CA PHE A 62 -14.60 -9.11 7.11
C PHE A 62 -15.54 -8.51 6.06
N LYS A 63 -15.57 -9.09 4.85
CA LYS A 63 -16.41 -8.64 3.72
C LYS A 63 -16.22 -7.14 3.35
N GLY A 64 -14.98 -6.64 3.33
CA GLY A 64 -14.74 -5.23 2.98
C GLY A 64 -14.73 -4.26 4.15
N LYS A 65 -14.99 -4.73 5.38
CA LYS A 65 -15.05 -3.86 6.55
C LYS A 65 -13.66 -3.41 7.00
N TRP A 66 -12.65 -4.26 6.87
CA TRP A 66 -11.31 -3.99 7.41
C TRP A 66 -10.21 -4.25 6.39
N ILE A 67 -9.23 -3.34 6.34
CA ILE A 67 -8.06 -3.42 5.47
C ILE A 67 -6.82 -3.20 6.33
N PRO A 68 -6.19 -4.26 6.88
CA PRO A 68 -5.03 -4.11 7.75
C PRO A 68 -3.81 -3.56 7.01
N ARG A 69 -3.63 -3.96 5.75
CA ARG A 69 -2.45 -3.69 4.93
C ARG A 69 -2.83 -3.64 3.46
N TYR A 70 -2.10 -2.81 2.74
CA TYR A 70 -2.10 -2.75 1.29
C TYR A 70 -0.66 -2.60 0.83
N ALA A 71 -0.45 -2.81 -0.45
CA ALA A 71 0.86 -2.84 -1.01
C ALA A 71 0.85 -2.23 -2.41
N VAL A 72 1.82 -1.34 -2.65
CA VAL A 72 2.05 -0.70 -3.94
C VAL A 72 3.21 -1.44 -4.59
N GLN A 73 2.90 -2.18 -5.66
CA GLN A 73 3.89 -2.86 -6.47
C GLN A 73 4.33 -1.93 -7.58
N THR A 74 5.64 -1.78 -7.69
CA THR A 74 6.27 -1.01 -8.76
C THR A 74 6.71 -1.93 -9.88
N LYS A 75 6.87 -1.38 -11.08
CA LYS A 75 7.33 -2.13 -12.25
C LYS A 75 8.73 -2.71 -12.07
N ARG A 76 9.61 -2.01 -11.34
CA ARG A 76 11.05 -2.35 -11.24
C ARG A 76 11.56 -2.60 -9.82
N ASN A 77 11.00 -1.93 -8.82
CA ASN A 77 11.55 -1.89 -7.46
C ASN A 77 10.80 -2.79 -6.47
N GLY A 78 10.03 -3.76 -6.98
CA GLY A 78 9.29 -4.70 -6.16
C GLY A 78 8.09 -4.06 -5.45
N LYS A 79 7.76 -4.58 -4.27
CA LYS A 79 6.50 -4.30 -3.57
C LYS A 79 6.74 -3.55 -2.25
N TYR A 80 6.06 -2.42 -2.09
CA TYR A 80 6.05 -1.63 -0.87
C TYR A 80 4.79 -1.87 -0.07
N ILE A 81 4.91 -2.31 1.18
CA ILE A 81 3.77 -2.69 2.03
C ILE A 81 3.54 -1.63 3.10
N PHE A 82 2.29 -1.19 3.23
CA PHE A 82 1.88 -0.14 4.16
C PHE A 82 0.63 -0.54 4.96
N SER A 83 0.48 0.08 6.12
CA SER A 83 -0.77 0.19 6.86
C SER A 83 -1.00 1.66 7.23
N SER A 84 -2.26 2.09 7.34
CA SER A 84 -2.60 3.49 7.65
C SER A 84 -3.84 3.58 8.50
N LYS A 85 -4.07 4.74 9.13
CA LYS A 85 -5.30 5.00 9.89
C LYS A 85 -6.56 4.89 9.01
N ASP A 86 -6.50 5.43 7.80
CA ASP A 86 -7.64 5.47 6.86
C ASP A 86 -7.37 4.73 5.55
N PRO A 87 -7.20 3.39 5.57
CA PRO A 87 -6.78 2.63 4.39
C PRO A 87 -7.80 2.69 3.25
N LYS A 88 -9.10 2.78 3.57
CA LYS A 88 -10.16 2.95 2.56
C LYS A 88 -10.05 4.28 1.84
N LYS A 89 -9.74 5.35 2.57
CA LYS A 89 -9.56 6.68 1.98
C LYS A 89 -8.29 6.71 1.13
N VAL A 90 -7.17 6.18 1.64
CA VAL A 90 -5.93 6.02 0.85
C VAL A 90 -6.20 5.34 -0.48
N LEU A 91 -6.84 4.17 -0.48
CA LEU A 91 -7.11 3.42 -1.71
C LEU A 91 -8.06 4.18 -2.64
N ARG A 92 -9.02 4.93 -2.10
CA ARG A 92 -9.92 5.76 -2.90
C ARG A 92 -9.18 6.93 -3.57
N GLU A 93 -8.27 7.58 -2.87
CA GLU A 93 -7.44 8.64 -3.46
C GLU A 93 -6.49 8.08 -4.52
N VAL A 94 -5.87 6.93 -4.26
CA VAL A 94 -5.02 6.24 -5.26
C VAL A 94 -5.81 5.90 -6.54
N ARG A 95 -7.08 5.50 -6.42
CA ARG A 95 -7.97 5.20 -7.56
C ARG A 95 -8.14 6.39 -8.52
N ASN A 96 -7.96 7.63 -8.07
CA ASN A 96 -8.03 8.79 -8.95
C ASN A 96 -6.84 8.88 -9.91
N TYR A 97 -5.74 8.19 -9.61
CA TYR A 97 -4.47 8.28 -10.33
C TYR A 97 -4.09 7.00 -11.10
N ILE A 98 -4.66 5.86 -10.73
CA ILE A 98 -4.40 4.58 -11.38
C ILE A 98 -5.69 3.90 -11.81
N ASP A 99 -5.61 3.15 -12.91
CA ASP A 99 -6.76 2.40 -13.42
C ASP A 99 -7.27 1.38 -12.40
N ALA A 100 -8.60 1.22 -12.33
CA ALA A 100 -9.26 0.29 -11.44
C ALA A 100 -8.81 -1.17 -11.62
N SER A 101 -8.44 -1.57 -12.84
CA SER A 101 -7.91 -2.92 -13.15
C SER A 101 -6.58 -3.22 -12.45
N LYS A 102 -5.81 -2.18 -12.10
CA LYS A 102 -4.56 -2.30 -11.35
C LYS A 102 -4.77 -2.38 -9.84
N MET A 103 -6.00 -2.19 -9.35
CA MET A 103 -6.35 -2.30 -7.94
C MET A 103 -6.96 -3.67 -7.65
N VAL A 104 -6.17 -4.57 -7.09
CA VAL A 104 -6.57 -5.96 -6.86
C VAL A 104 -6.69 -6.28 -5.37
N GLN A 105 -7.65 -7.13 -5.02
CA GLN A 105 -7.71 -7.70 -3.69
C GLN A 105 -6.59 -8.75 -3.55
N SER A 106 -5.84 -8.76 -2.44
CA SER A 106 -4.89 -9.84 -2.20
C SER A 106 -5.62 -11.17 -2.11
N LEU A 107 -4.99 -12.24 -2.63
CA LEU A 107 -5.47 -13.60 -2.44
C LEU A 107 -5.81 -13.79 -0.96
N SER A 108 -7.05 -14.20 -0.74
CA SER A 108 -7.69 -14.10 0.55
C SER A 108 -6.90 -14.91 1.56
N PHE A 109 -6.84 -14.47 2.83
CA PHE A 109 -6.40 -15.33 3.93
C PHE A 109 -7.06 -16.73 3.85
N PHE A 110 -8.29 -16.81 3.31
CA PHE A 110 -8.99 -18.05 3.02
C PHE A 110 -8.34 -18.94 1.96
N ASP A 111 -7.70 -18.41 0.91
CA ASP A 111 -6.99 -19.22 -0.09
C ASP A 111 -5.75 -19.89 0.52
N VAL A 112 -5.08 -19.19 1.44
CA VAL A 112 -3.94 -19.74 2.20
C VAL A 112 -4.40 -20.77 3.23
N VAL A 113 -5.47 -20.50 3.99
CA VAL A 113 -6.06 -21.46 4.95
C VAL A 113 -6.59 -22.70 4.22
N LYS A 114 -7.29 -22.54 3.09
CA LYS A 114 -7.80 -23.66 2.29
C LYS A 114 -6.66 -24.50 1.72
N ARG A 115 -5.54 -23.89 1.31
CA ARG A 115 -4.31 -24.61 0.92
C ARG A 115 -3.69 -25.37 2.10
N GLY A 116 -3.67 -24.79 3.30
CA GLY A 116 -3.17 -25.45 4.51
C GLY A 116 -4.01 -26.65 4.97
N VAL A 117 -5.34 -26.56 4.87
CA VAL A 117 -6.25 -27.67 5.22
C VAL A 117 -6.21 -28.80 4.19
N ARG A 118 -6.12 -28.48 2.88
CA ARG A 118 -6.08 -29.50 1.82
C ARG A 118 -4.79 -30.32 1.81
N GLY A 119 -3.70 -29.80 2.40
CA GLY A 119 -2.45 -30.53 2.59
C GLY A 119 -2.49 -31.62 3.68
N LYS A 120 -3.47 -31.59 4.60
CA LYS A 120 -3.63 -32.60 5.66
C LYS A 120 -4.59 -33.75 5.32
N ILE A 121 -5.32 -33.67 4.20
CA ILE A 121 -6.30 -34.69 3.78
C ILE A 121 -5.66 -35.73 2.82
N LYS A 122 -4.39 -35.55 2.42
CA LYS A 122 -3.61 -36.50 1.62
C LYS A 122 -2.52 -37.23 2.44
N LYS A 123 -2.84 -37.69 3.64
CA LYS A 123 -1.98 -38.63 4.37
C LYS A 123 -2.80 -39.82 4.84
#